data_AF-A0A8X7MUT1-F1
#
_entry.id   AF-A0A8X7MUT1-F1
#
_cell.length_a   1.000
_cell.length_b   1.000
_cell.length_c   1.000
_cell.angle_alpha   90.00
_cell.angle_beta   90.00
_cell.angle_gamma   90.00
#
_symmetry.space_group_name_H-M   'P 1'
#
loop_
_entity.id
_entity.type
_entity.pdbx_description
1 polymer ?
#
loop_
_entity_poly.entity_id
_entity_poly.type
_entity_poly.pdbx_seq_one_letter_code
_entity_poly.pdbx_strand_id
1 'polypeptide(L)'
;MSGAQVPWGRLLVASAGIIGVGYAVMKATTPTEQQFYDALSPDLKRQVDHHREAAKRKAALQEQLERAKTGEADSAPVWAAGRSGRDSSPPPRQLS
;
A
#
# COMPACT_ATOMS: atom_id res chain seq x y z
N MET A 1 -55.55 2.43 12.85
CA MET A 1 -54.29 3.19 12.75
C MET A 1 -53.74 2.94 11.36
N SER A 2 -53.97 3.84 10.41
CA SER A 2 -53.50 3.66 9.03
C SER A 2 -51.98 3.76 9.03
N GLY A 3 -51.30 2.62 8.85
CA GLY A 3 -49.85 2.58 8.73
C GLY A 3 -49.43 3.39 7.51
N ALA A 4 -48.72 4.50 7.74
CA ALA A 4 -48.15 5.28 6.67
C ALA A 4 -47.23 4.38 5.85
N GLN A 5 -47.60 4.11 4.59
CA GLN A 5 -46.75 3.35 3.68
C GLN A 5 -45.52 4.21 3.36
N VAL A 6 -44.38 3.82 3.90
CA VAL A 6 -43.11 4.52 3.69
C VAL A 6 -42.76 4.46 2.19
N PRO A 7 -42.57 5.61 1.51
CA PRO A 7 -42.30 5.66 0.07
C PRO A 7 -40.84 5.32 -0.22
N TRP A 8 -40.48 4.04 -0.09
CA TRP A 8 -39.13 3.51 -0.25
C TRP A 8 -38.42 3.95 -1.54
N GLY A 9 -39.13 3.95 -2.67
CA GLY A 9 -38.56 4.41 -3.94
C GLY A 9 -38.12 5.88 -3.90
N ARG A 10 -38.91 6.75 -3.27
CA ARG A 10 -38.60 8.18 -3.16
C ARG A 10 -37.43 8.43 -2.20
N LEU A 11 -37.34 7.64 -1.13
CA LEU A 11 -36.21 7.62 -0.20
C LEU A 11 -34.91 7.17 -0.88
N LEU A 12 -34.94 6.11 -1.68
CA LEU A 12 -33.77 5.64 -2.41
C LEU A 12 -33.27 6.65 -3.44
N VAL A 13 -34.18 7.26 -4.20
CA VAL A 13 -33.82 8.32 -5.17
C VAL A 13 -33.25 9.54 -4.46
N ALA A 14 -33.84 9.97 -3.34
CA ALA A 14 -33.32 11.07 -2.55
C ALA A 14 -31.91 10.76 -1.99
N SER A 15 -31.69 9.55 -1.47
CA SER A 15 -30.40 9.10 -0.97
C SER A 15 -29.33 9.07 -2.07
N ALA A 16 -29.64 8.44 -3.21
CA ALA A 16 -28.75 8.41 -4.36
C ALA A 16 -28.45 9.82 -4.89
N GLY A 17 -29.44 10.71 -4.88
CA GLY A 17 -29.27 12.12 -5.22
C GLY A 17 -28.27 12.83 -4.29
N ILE A 18 -28.40 12.65 -2.97
CA ILE A 18 -27.48 13.24 -1.99
C ILE A 18 -26.05 12.72 -2.19
N ILE A 19 -25.88 11.41 -2.38
CA ILE A 19 -24.57 10.79 -2.64
C ILE A 19 -23.98 11.34 -3.94
N GLY A 20 -24.79 11.43 -5.00
CA GLY A 20 -24.37 11.96 -6.30
C GLY A 20 -23.94 13.42 -6.22
N VAL A 21 -24.66 14.25 -5.46
CA VAL A 21 -24.28 15.65 -5.19
C VAL A 21 -22.95 15.72 -4.45
N GLY A 22 -22.77 14.89 -3.41
CA GLY A 22 -21.49 14.83 -2.68
C GLY A 22 -20.32 14.46 -3.59
N TYR A 23 -20.51 13.46 -4.47
CA TYR A 23 -19.50 13.07 -5.45
C TYR A 23 -19.21 14.17 -6.47
N ALA A 24 -20.24 14.87 -6.96
CA ALA A 24 -20.08 15.98 -7.88
C ALA A 24 -19.28 17.13 -7.27
N VAL A 25 -19.54 17.47 -5.99
CA VAL A 25 -18.77 18.46 -5.24
C VAL A 25 -17.32 18.02 -5.11
N MET A 26 -17.07 16.76 -4.71
CA MET A 26 -15.71 16.21 -4.61
C MET A 26 -14.96 16.31 -5.96
N LYS A 27 -15.65 15.97 -7.06
CA LYS A 27 -15.08 16.04 -8.42
C LYS A 27 -14.82 17.48 -8.87
N ALA A 28 -15.62 18.44 -8.42
CA ALA A 28 -15.44 19.84 -8.76
C ALA A 28 -14.30 20.50 -7.96
N THR A 29 -14.11 20.12 -6.70
CA THR A 29 -13.09 20.70 -5.82
C THR A 29 -11.72 20.03 -5.95
N THR A 30 -11.67 18.79 -6.44
CA THR A 30 -10.43 18.05 -6.61
C THR A 30 -10.01 18.09 -8.07
N PRO A 31 -8.90 18.78 -8.43
CA PRO A 31 -8.43 18.81 -9.81
C PRO A 31 -8.05 17.39 -10.26
N THR A 32 -8.33 17.09 -11.53
CA THR A 32 -7.87 15.84 -12.15
C THR A 32 -6.34 15.73 -12.12
N GLU A 33 -5.78 14.52 -12.11
CA GLU A 33 -4.33 14.33 -12.03
C GLU A 33 -3.55 15.08 -13.11
N GLN A 34 -4.10 15.19 -14.32
CA GLN A 34 -3.51 15.96 -15.41
C GLN A 34 -3.53 17.46 -15.13
N GLN A 35 -4.68 18.01 -14.72
CA GLN A 35 -4.79 19.44 -14.38
C GLN A 35 -3.93 19.82 -13.17
N PHE A 36 -3.82 18.92 -12.19
CA PHE A 36 -2.91 19.09 -11.06
C PHE A 36 -1.46 19.10 -11.53
N TYR A 37 -1.05 18.13 -12.36
CA TYR A 37 0.31 18.07 -12.90
C TYR A 37 0.64 19.31 -13.74
N ASP A 38 -0.28 19.79 -14.57
CA ASP A 38 -0.06 20.98 -15.40
C ASP A 38 0.03 22.28 -14.59
N ALA A 39 -0.70 22.36 -13.47
CA ALA A 39 -0.60 23.47 -12.53
C ALA A 39 0.68 23.43 -11.67
N LEU A 40 1.40 22.31 -11.62
CA LEU A 40 2.63 22.18 -10.85
C LEU A 40 3.80 22.89 -11.55
N SER A 41 4.57 23.65 -10.77
CA SER A 41 5.85 24.21 -11.19
C SER A 41 6.83 23.08 -11.58
N PRO A 42 7.82 23.35 -12.45
CA PRO A 42 8.74 22.32 -12.93
C PRO A 42 9.52 21.61 -11.82
N ASP A 43 9.69 22.23 -10.65
CA ASP A 43 10.34 21.61 -9.50
C ASP A 43 9.44 20.56 -8.81
N LEU A 44 8.15 20.87 -8.63
CA LEU A 44 7.21 19.93 -8.02
C LEU A 44 6.91 18.73 -8.94
N LYS A 45 6.93 18.93 -10.26
CA LYS A 45 6.85 17.83 -11.24
C LYS A 45 7.96 16.80 -10.99
N ARG A 46 9.20 17.25 -10.80
CA ARG A 46 10.34 16.36 -10.49
C ARG A 46 10.15 15.60 -9.18
N GLN A 47 9.61 16.24 -8.15
CA GLN A 47 9.33 15.55 -6.88
C GLN A 47 8.25 14.46 -7.06
N VAL A 48 7.16 14.76 -7.75
CA VAL A 48 6.10 13.78 -8.06
C VAL A 48 6.66 12.60 -8.86
N ASP A 49 7.52 12.87 -9.84
CA ASP A 49 8.15 11.82 -10.64
C ASP A 49 9.11 10.97 -9.80
N HIS A 50 9.90 11.58 -8.91
CA HIS A 50 10.75 10.85 -7.96
C HIS A 50 9.93 9.95 -7.02
N HIS A 51 8.78 10.42 -6.54
CA HIS A 51 7.86 9.61 -5.74
C HIS A 51 7.25 8.46 -6.54
N ARG A 52 6.86 8.70 -7.80
CA ARG A 52 6.35 7.66 -8.71
C ARG A 52 7.40 6.59 -8.99
N GLU A 53 8.65 6.98 -9.21
CA GLU A 53 9.75 6.03 -9.38
C GLU A 53 10.01 5.23 -8.11
N ALA A 54 10.00 5.88 -6.93
CA ALA A 54 10.15 5.20 -5.66
C ALA A 54 9.03 4.18 -5.40
N ALA A 55 7.79 4.53 -5.73
CA ALA A 55 6.64 3.62 -5.62
C ALA A 55 6.80 2.40 -6.54
N LYS A 56 7.23 2.59 -7.80
CA LYS A 56 7.51 1.48 -8.74
C LYS A 56 8.59 0.54 -8.22
N ARG A 57 9.68 1.08 -7.67
CA ARG A 57 10.78 0.27 -7.09
C ARG A 57 10.30 -0.57 -5.90
N LYS A 58 9.47 0.00 -5.03
CA LYS A 58 8.87 -0.71 -3.88
C LYS A 58 7.94 -1.83 -4.34
N ALA A 59 7.09 -1.59 -5.34
CA ALA A 59 6.20 -2.60 -5.89
C ALA A 59 6.99 -3.79 -6.49
N ALA A 60 8.05 -3.51 -7.25
CA ALA A 60 8.92 -4.55 -7.81
C ALA A 60 9.65 -5.36 -6.73
N LEU A 61 10.14 -4.71 -5.67
CA LEU A 61 10.75 -5.38 -4.54
C LEU A 61 9.74 -6.25 -3.77
N GLN A 62 8.53 -5.73 -3.57
CA GLN A 62 7.46 -6.48 -2.91
C GLN A 62 7.09 -7.74 -3.71
N GLU A 63 7.02 -7.66 -5.03
CA GLU A 63 6.79 -8.83 -5.88
C GLU A 63 7.90 -9.88 -5.76
N GLN A 64 9.17 -9.45 -5.67
CA GLN A 64 10.30 -10.36 -5.43
C GLN A 64 10.21 -11.02 -4.04
N LEU A 65 9.82 -10.25 -3.02
CA LEU A 65 9.62 -10.77 -1.66
C LEU A 65 8.46 -11.78 -1.61
N GLU A 66 7.34 -11.49 -2.27
CA GLU A 66 6.22 -12.44 -2.35
C GLU A 66 6.62 -13.71 -3.10
N ARG A 67 7.35 -13.59 -4.21
CA ARG A 67 7.86 -14.75 -4.96
C ARG A 67 8.80 -15.61 -4.11
N ALA A 68 9.70 -14.99 -3.34
CA ALA A 68 10.60 -15.68 -2.43
C ALA A 68 9.87 -16.39 -1.27
N LYS A 69 8.78 -15.79 -0.76
CA LYS A 69 7.93 -16.41 0.28
C LYS A 69 7.18 -17.63 -0.24
N THR A 70 6.67 -17.58 -1.47
CA THR A 70 5.83 -18.64 -2.03
C THR A 70 6.64 -19.74 -2.73
N GLY A 71 7.85 -19.45 -3.21
CA GLY A 71 8.60 -20.33 -4.11
C GLY A 71 9.72 -21.15 -3.50
N GLU A 72 10.18 -20.89 -2.28
CA GLU A 72 11.46 -21.43 -1.79
C GLU A 72 11.50 -21.70 -0.28
N ALA A 73 10.39 -22.21 0.27
CA ALA A 73 10.29 -22.53 1.70
C ALA A 73 10.75 -23.96 2.06
N ASP A 74 11.41 -24.69 1.16
CA ASP A 74 11.96 -26.03 1.45
C ASP A 74 13.47 -26.03 1.75
N SER A 75 14.15 -24.89 1.72
CA SER A 75 15.56 -24.79 2.09
C SER A 75 15.85 -23.50 2.82
N ALA A 76 16.30 -23.63 4.07
CA ALA A 76 16.66 -22.50 4.91
C ALA A 76 17.67 -21.59 4.19
N PRO A 77 17.56 -20.25 4.32
CA PRO A 77 18.44 -19.33 3.63
C PRO A 77 19.90 -19.56 4.04
N VAL A 78 20.85 -19.33 3.13
CA VAL A 78 22.28 -19.69 3.28
C VAL A 78 22.93 -19.12 4.56
N TRP A 79 22.44 -17.97 5.06
CA TRP A 79 22.90 -17.36 6.31
C TRP A 79 22.36 -18.03 7.59
N ALA A 80 21.32 -18.88 7.51
CA ALA A 80 20.83 -19.67 8.63
C ALA A 80 21.88 -20.69 9.11
N ALA A 81 22.72 -21.20 8.18
CA ALA A 81 23.82 -22.11 8.50
C ALA A 81 24.92 -21.47 9.39
N GLY A 82 25.05 -20.13 9.38
CA GLY A 82 26.04 -19.44 10.21
C GLY A 82 25.64 -19.30 11.69
N ARG A 83 24.39 -19.61 12.06
CA ARG A 83 23.91 -19.47 13.44
C ARG A 83 24.37 -20.64 14.34
N SER A 84 24.61 -21.82 13.79
CA SER A 84 25.09 -23.01 14.52
C SER A 84 26.57 -22.94 14.91
N GLY A 85 27.36 -22.03 14.32
CA GLY A 85 28.79 -21.88 14.61
C GLY A 85 29.13 -20.97 15.80
N ARG A 86 28.14 -20.33 16.44
CA ARG A 86 28.36 -19.41 17.58
C ARG A 86 28.38 -20.07 18.96
N ASP A 87 28.06 -21.36 19.05
CA ASP A 87 28.14 -22.15 20.30
C ASP A 87 29.53 -22.78 20.50
N SER A 88 30.60 -22.08 20.13
CA SER A 88 31.98 -22.50 20.43
C SER A 88 32.32 -22.19 21.89
N SER A 89 32.03 -23.14 22.78
CA SER A 89 32.50 -23.13 24.17
C SER A 89 34.03 -23.11 24.21
N PRO A 90 34.69 -22.22 24.99
CA PRO A 90 36.16 -22.12 25.01
C PRO A 90 36.80 -23.39 25.59
N PRO A 91 37.93 -23.88 25.03
CA PRO A 91 38.63 -25.04 25.58
C PRO A 91 39.23 -24.73 26.97
N PRO A 92 39.24 -25.69 27.92
CA PRO A 92 39.71 -25.45 29.29
C PRO A 92 41.21 -25.17 29.32
N ARG A 93 41.58 -24.14 30.10
CA ARG A 93 42.95 -23.65 30.26
C ARG A 93 43.75 -24.65 31.10
N GLN A 94 44.66 -25.41 30.47
CA GLN A 94 45.61 -26.28 31.18
C GLN A 94 46.65 -25.37 31.86
N LEU A 95 46.62 -25.32 33.19
CA LEU A 95 47.66 -24.68 34.01
C LEU A 95 48.77 -25.70 34.24
N SER A 96 49.96 -25.42 33.68
CA SER A 96 51.21 -26.13 33.92
C SER A 96 51.84 -25.75 35.25
#